data_AF-A0A976EJ27-F1
#
_entry.id   AF-A0A976EJ27-F1
#
_cell.length_a   1.000
_cell.length_b   1.000
_cell.length_c   1.000
_cell.angle_alpha   90.00
_cell.angle_beta   90.00
_cell.angle_gamma   90.00
#
_symmetry.space_group_name_H-M   'P 1'
#
loop_
_entity.id
_entity.type
_entity.pdbx_description
1 polymer ?
#
loop_
_entity_poly.entity_id
_entity_poly.type
_entity_poly.pdbx_seq_one_letter_code
_entity_poly.pdbx_strand_id
1 'polypeptide(L)'
;MKHPLEEVFRTEGVPEFTFVRPSNFGDILVDIRNPGKPVIIEGQSGTGKTTTVRKIIAEALKSVGFEFLSARKSKDIPRIIQLAKGEITGHFIVDDFHRLDSSTQSQIADVVKVAAEEYGDASHPKVVIIGINKVGSELIHLVPDIAKRCGIHRIQPASLHTTTELIRKGEEKLAVSFGDCQSIFNETKGDYWLTQLVCQSVCLISDVTETQDTVVALTVEMATVRQRVIQRLESSYQETIKDFCRGKRFRSTNDPYLKLLRCVGEQEGSIVDLTELANSNEEVRGSINNIKETRLNLLIESKPNCERHFYYNAETKLFAIEDPALFYYLKHLNWEDIRKACGFRTGQKDYEFDFAISFAGENRELARSIATQLEELDCSVFFDEFFETNYLGKAWHKSFMQIFGAQSRFVVCLLDTHYVEKIWPTFERESFAPRVSEESVFPVFLDETPVLGIPKDIAGIHFKNYRALGDTLQNRITDDIVFKLLGRLESV
;
A
#
# COMPACT_ATOMS: atom_id res chain seq x y z
N MET A 1 -19.48 -25.57 32.47
CA MET A 1 -18.43 -24.60 32.83
C MET A 1 -18.75 -23.33 32.04
N LYS A 2 -18.81 -22.17 32.68
CA LYS A 2 -19.00 -20.91 31.93
C LYS A 2 -17.66 -20.49 31.34
N HIS A 3 -17.68 -20.04 30.09
CA HIS A 3 -16.52 -19.57 29.34
C HIS A 3 -16.69 -18.07 29.05
N PRO A 4 -15.64 -17.25 29.26
CA PRO A 4 -15.69 -15.84 28.89
C PRO A 4 -15.66 -15.66 27.37
N LEU A 5 -16.25 -14.56 26.89
CA LEU A 5 -16.40 -14.27 25.47
C LEU A 5 -15.07 -14.23 24.72
N GLU A 6 -14.06 -13.57 25.29
CA GLU A 6 -12.72 -13.41 24.72
C GLU A 6 -11.93 -14.72 24.58
N GLU A 7 -12.34 -15.78 25.29
CA GLU A 7 -11.79 -17.13 25.10
C GLU A 7 -12.50 -17.89 23.98
N VAL A 8 -13.82 -17.70 23.81
CA VAL A 8 -14.61 -18.36 22.77
C VAL A 8 -14.38 -17.71 21.41
N PHE A 9 -14.63 -16.41 21.31
CA PHE A 9 -14.36 -15.63 20.10
C PHE A 9 -13.06 -14.84 20.26
N ARG A 10 -11.95 -15.53 19.98
CA ARG A 10 -10.60 -15.04 20.27
C ARG A 10 -10.03 -14.26 19.10
N THR A 11 -9.70 -12.99 19.34
CA THR A 11 -9.04 -12.08 18.38
C THR A 11 -7.52 -12.08 18.51
N GLU A 12 -6.98 -12.66 19.58
CA GLU A 12 -5.54 -12.73 19.85
C GLU A 12 -5.10 -14.15 20.19
N GLY A 13 -4.16 -14.70 19.41
CA GLY A 13 -3.66 -16.06 19.60
C GLY A 13 -4.52 -17.15 18.92
N VAL A 14 -4.43 -18.37 19.42
CA VAL A 14 -5.09 -19.55 18.82
C VAL A 14 -6.52 -19.69 19.36
N PRO A 15 -7.57 -19.61 18.53
CA PRO A 15 -8.95 -19.83 18.95
C PRO A 15 -9.17 -21.32 19.27
N GLU A 16 -9.20 -21.70 20.55
CA GLU A 16 -9.29 -23.11 20.91
C GLU A 16 -10.68 -23.71 20.63
N PHE A 17 -11.73 -22.94 20.88
CA PHE A 17 -13.11 -23.40 20.76
C PHE A 17 -13.68 -23.28 19.35
N THR A 18 -13.32 -22.20 18.64
CA THR A 18 -13.92 -21.81 17.36
C THR A 18 -13.00 -22.06 16.18
N PHE A 19 -11.85 -22.74 16.36
CA PHE A 19 -11.00 -23.10 15.23
C PHE A 19 -11.74 -23.97 14.22
N VAL A 20 -11.57 -23.62 12.95
CA VAL A 20 -12.03 -24.35 11.78
C VAL A 20 -10.87 -24.47 10.81
N ARG A 21 -10.81 -25.56 10.05
CA ARG A 21 -9.72 -25.80 9.11
C ARG A 21 -9.91 -24.92 7.87
N PRO A 22 -8.87 -24.20 7.42
CA PRO A 22 -8.92 -23.53 6.12
C PRO A 22 -9.05 -24.53 4.97
N SER A 23 -9.59 -24.05 3.84
CA SER A 23 -9.85 -24.87 2.66
C SER A 23 -8.60 -25.62 2.17
N ASN A 24 -7.44 -24.96 2.23
CA ASN A 24 -6.13 -25.54 1.88
C ASN A 24 -5.36 -26.15 3.06
N PHE A 25 -6.02 -26.47 4.19
CA PHE A 25 -5.36 -27.11 5.34
C PHE A 25 -4.69 -28.44 4.96
N GLY A 26 -5.34 -29.22 4.08
CA GLY A 26 -4.82 -30.49 3.59
C GLY A 26 -3.53 -30.32 2.79
N ASP A 27 -3.48 -29.33 1.90
CA ASP A 27 -2.31 -29.06 1.06
C ASP A 27 -1.10 -28.65 1.91
N ILE A 28 -1.33 -27.77 2.90
CA ILE A 28 -0.29 -27.35 3.85
C ILE A 28 0.20 -28.56 4.66
N LEU A 29 -0.71 -29.40 5.15
CA LEU A 29 -0.36 -30.60 5.91
C LEU A 29 0.53 -31.55 5.10
N VAL A 30 0.17 -31.81 3.84
CA VAL A 30 0.92 -32.72 2.97
C VAL A 30 2.36 -32.22 2.78
N ASP A 31 2.53 -30.92 2.57
CA ASP A 31 3.84 -30.30 2.39
C ASP A 31 4.67 -30.25 3.68
N ILE A 32 4.04 -29.95 4.83
CA ILE A 32 4.72 -29.98 6.13
C ILE A 32 5.19 -31.40 6.45
N ARG A 33 4.38 -32.41 6.15
CA ARG A 33 4.71 -33.82 6.39
C ARG A 33 5.86 -34.33 5.52
N ASN A 34 6.11 -33.72 4.36
CA ASN A 34 7.18 -34.13 3.46
C ASN A 34 8.55 -33.67 4.01
N PRO A 35 9.45 -34.58 4.47
CA PRO A 35 10.67 -34.20 5.17
C PRO A 35 11.63 -33.32 4.36
N GLY A 36 11.77 -33.57 3.06
CA GLY A 36 12.69 -32.84 2.18
C GLY A 36 12.07 -31.64 1.46
N LYS A 37 10.82 -31.26 1.77
CA LYS A 37 10.13 -30.14 1.11
C LYS A 37 10.10 -28.91 2.02
N PRO A 38 10.84 -27.84 1.74
CA PRO A 38 10.65 -26.56 2.41
C PRO A 38 9.19 -26.09 2.38
N VAL A 39 8.71 -25.48 3.47
CA VAL A 39 7.36 -24.91 3.52
C VAL A 39 7.44 -23.47 3.99
N ILE A 40 6.84 -22.58 3.21
CA ILE A 40 6.70 -21.16 3.54
C ILE A 40 5.22 -20.86 3.62
N ILE A 41 4.80 -20.26 4.73
CA ILE A 41 3.43 -19.78 4.91
C ILE A 41 3.48 -18.26 5.05
N GLU A 42 2.96 -17.58 4.04
CA GLU A 42 2.95 -16.13 3.95
C GLU A 42 1.52 -15.57 4.01
N GLY A 43 1.42 -14.29 4.33
CA GLY A 43 0.16 -13.59 4.57
C GLY A 43 0.30 -12.60 5.72
N GLN A 44 -0.58 -11.60 5.79
CA GLN A 44 -0.49 -10.59 6.84
C GLN A 44 -0.72 -11.15 8.25
N SER A 45 -0.24 -10.45 9.27
CA SER A 45 -0.58 -10.75 10.67
C SER A 45 -2.10 -10.91 10.85
N GLY A 46 -2.53 -11.91 11.62
CA GLY A 46 -3.96 -12.16 11.87
C GLY A 46 -4.66 -13.12 10.89
N THR A 47 -4.07 -13.45 9.73
CA THR A 47 -4.71 -14.33 8.72
C THR A 47 -4.75 -15.83 9.09
N GLY A 48 -4.36 -16.21 10.31
CA GLY A 48 -4.44 -17.60 10.79
C GLY A 48 -3.27 -18.52 10.43
N LYS A 49 -2.13 -18.00 9.97
CA LYS A 49 -0.92 -18.77 9.62
C LYS A 49 -0.39 -19.61 10.79
N THR A 50 0.04 -18.94 11.86
CA THR A 50 0.57 -19.57 13.09
C THR A 50 -0.43 -20.54 13.69
N THR A 51 -1.72 -20.17 13.69
CA THR A 51 -2.82 -21.02 14.17
C THR A 51 -2.95 -22.31 13.36
N THR A 52 -2.96 -22.20 12.04
CA THR A 52 -3.06 -23.35 11.14
C THR A 52 -1.90 -24.32 11.33
N VAL A 53 -0.67 -23.82 11.36
CA VAL A 53 0.53 -24.67 11.58
C VAL A 53 0.47 -25.35 12.95
N ARG A 54 0.15 -24.60 14.01
CA ARG A 54 0.05 -25.18 15.36
C ARG A 54 -0.98 -26.31 15.42
N LYS A 55 -2.13 -26.15 14.77
CA LYS A 55 -3.16 -27.20 14.71
C LYS A 55 -2.72 -28.38 13.86
N ILE A 56 -2.04 -28.17 12.73
CA ILE A 56 -1.42 -29.25 11.94
C ILE A 56 -0.46 -30.08 12.80
N ILE A 57 0.45 -29.43 13.53
CA ILE A 57 1.41 -30.13 14.39
C ILE A 57 0.70 -30.88 15.52
N ALA A 58 -0.24 -30.23 16.21
CA ALA A 58 -0.94 -30.80 17.34
C ALA A 58 -1.82 -32.00 16.96
N GLU A 59 -2.50 -31.95 15.81
CA GLU A 59 -3.48 -32.95 15.38
C GLU A 59 -2.85 -34.10 14.58
N ALA A 60 -1.85 -33.81 13.73
CA ALA A 60 -1.36 -34.77 12.74
C ALA A 60 0.12 -35.16 12.90
N LEU A 61 0.95 -34.34 13.55
CA LEU A 61 2.41 -34.52 13.59
C LEU A 61 2.99 -34.47 15.02
N LYS A 62 2.19 -34.80 16.03
CA LYS A 62 2.55 -34.70 17.45
C LYS A 62 3.80 -35.52 17.82
N SER A 63 4.03 -36.64 17.14
CA SER A 63 5.18 -37.53 17.36
C SER A 63 6.47 -37.07 16.68
N VAL A 64 6.40 -36.09 15.76
CA VAL A 64 7.55 -35.63 14.95
C VAL A 64 8.44 -34.64 15.73
N GLY A 65 7.88 -33.96 16.74
CA GLY A 65 8.64 -33.11 17.65
C GLY A 65 9.13 -31.79 17.02
N PHE A 66 8.22 -31.01 16.44
CA PHE A 66 8.56 -29.68 15.92
C PHE A 66 8.88 -28.69 17.05
N GLU A 67 10.04 -28.04 16.97
CA GLU A 67 10.45 -26.95 17.83
C GLU A 67 9.93 -25.62 17.25
N PHE A 68 9.19 -24.84 18.05
CA PHE A 68 8.57 -23.58 17.61
C PHE A 68 9.40 -22.40 18.07
N LEU A 69 10.02 -21.70 17.12
CA LEU A 69 10.90 -20.55 17.34
C LEU A 69 10.24 -19.29 16.78
N SER A 70 10.21 -18.20 17.54
CA SER A 70 9.68 -16.91 17.06
C SER A 70 10.77 -15.85 17.06
N ALA A 71 10.94 -15.16 15.94
CA ALA A 71 11.84 -14.02 15.81
C ALA A 71 11.43 -12.82 16.70
N ARG A 72 10.24 -12.84 17.31
CA ARG A 72 9.83 -11.84 18.33
C ARG A 72 10.41 -12.12 19.71
N LYS A 73 10.77 -13.36 20.00
CA LYS A 73 11.21 -13.79 21.33
C LYS A 73 12.72 -13.78 21.36
N SER A 74 13.32 -12.84 22.09
CA SER A 74 14.77 -12.72 22.25
C SER A 74 15.45 -14.02 22.69
N LYS A 75 14.76 -14.83 23.50
CA LYS A 75 15.22 -16.16 23.93
C LYS A 75 15.32 -17.22 22.83
N ASP A 76 14.55 -17.08 21.75
CA ASP A 76 14.55 -18.03 20.63
C ASP A 76 15.60 -17.65 19.58
N ILE A 77 16.06 -16.39 19.55
CA ILE A 77 17.04 -15.87 18.57
C ILE A 77 18.35 -16.68 18.54
N PRO A 78 19.01 -17.03 19.67
CA PRO A 78 20.22 -17.83 19.63
C PRO A 78 20.01 -19.18 18.94
N ARG A 79 18.85 -19.79 19.14
CA ARG A 79 18.47 -21.07 18.54
C ARG A 79 18.20 -20.93 17.04
N ILE A 80 17.58 -19.83 16.62
CA ILE A 80 17.41 -19.49 15.20
C ILE A 80 18.76 -19.27 14.52
N ILE A 81 19.73 -18.63 15.19
CA ILE A 81 21.08 -18.43 14.63
C ILE A 81 21.82 -19.77 14.48
N GLN A 82 21.68 -20.70 15.44
CA GLN A 82 22.22 -22.06 15.31
C GLN A 82 21.62 -22.79 14.11
N LEU A 83 20.30 -22.64 13.88
CA LEU A 83 19.63 -23.18 12.69
C LEU A 83 20.21 -22.57 11.41
N ALA A 84 20.34 -21.24 11.37
CA ALA A 84 20.86 -20.51 10.22
C ALA A 84 22.27 -20.95 9.82
N LYS A 85 23.12 -21.27 10.81
CA LYS A 85 24.48 -21.77 10.59
C LYS A 85 24.56 -23.25 10.23
N GLY A 86 23.43 -23.97 10.21
CA GLY A 86 23.41 -25.42 9.98
C GLY A 86 24.01 -26.25 11.12
N GLU A 87 24.12 -25.68 12.34
CA GLU A 87 24.73 -26.36 13.49
C GLU A 87 23.80 -27.40 14.13
N ILE A 88 22.51 -27.40 13.75
CA ILE A 88 21.46 -28.18 14.42
C ILE A 88 20.55 -28.87 13.39
N THR A 89 20.09 -30.06 13.73
CA THR A 89 19.18 -30.88 12.93
C THR A 89 17.86 -31.12 13.68
N GLY A 90 16.81 -31.48 12.95
CA GLY A 90 15.47 -31.69 13.52
C GLY A 90 14.37 -30.97 12.76
N HIS A 91 13.23 -30.78 13.40
CA HIS A 91 12.04 -30.18 12.82
C HIS A 91 11.78 -28.81 13.47
N PHE A 92 11.82 -27.74 12.69
CA PHE A 92 11.74 -26.37 13.18
C PHE A 92 10.62 -25.60 12.51
N ILE A 93 9.92 -24.78 13.28
CA ILE A 93 9.03 -23.73 12.78
C ILE A 93 9.63 -22.40 13.18
N VAL A 94 9.91 -21.55 12.19
CA VAL A 94 10.43 -20.19 12.40
C VAL A 94 9.31 -19.20 12.07
N ASP A 95 8.75 -18.59 13.11
CA ASP A 95 7.67 -17.61 13.01
C ASP A 95 8.18 -16.17 13.07
N ASP A 96 7.42 -15.25 12.49
CA ASP A 96 7.80 -13.85 12.28
C ASP A 96 9.13 -13.67 11.53
N PHE A 97 9.42 -14.52 10.54
CA PHE A 97 10.70 -14.57 9.82
C PHE A 97 11.18 -13.22 9.26
N HIS A 98 10.26 -12.38 8.81
CA HIS A 98 10.49 -11.01 8.34
C HIS A 98 11.19 -10.07 9.34
N ARG A 99 11.23 -10.44 10.64
CA ARG A 99 11.90 -9.65 11.67
C ARG A 99 13.38 -9.98 11.85
N LEU A 100 13.84 -11.07 11.25
CA LEU A 100 15.25 -11.43 11.24
C LEU A 100 16.02 -10.48 10.33
N ASP A 101 17.29 -10.25 10.63
CA ASP A 101 18.17 -9.48 9.75
C ASP A 101 18.43 -10.26 8.44
N SER A 102 18.77 -9.52 7.38
CA SER A 102 18.96 -10.09 6.04
C SER A 102 20.06 -11.17 5.99
N SER A 103 21.10 -11.05 6.82
CA SER A 103 22.15 -12.07 6.89
C SER A 103 21.61 -13.38 7.45
N THR A 104 20.86 -13.34 8.55
CA THR A 104 20.23 -14.53 9.14
C THR A 104 19.18 -15.14 8.19
N GLN A 105 18.38 -14.30 7.52
CA GLN A 105 17.39 -14.77 6.55
C GLN A 105 18.05 -15.51 5.38
N SER A 106 19.12 -14.96 4.81
CA SER A 106 19.89 -15.59 3.73
C SER A 106 20.46 -16.94 4.15
N GLN A 107 21.05 -17.01 5.35
CA GLN A 107 21.62 -18.26 5.88
C GLN A 107 20.57 -19.35 6.07
N ILE A 108 19.38 -19.01 6.58
CA ILE A 108 18.27 -19.97 6.68
C ILE A 108 17.80 -20.39 5.28
N ALA A 109 17.75 -19.47 4.32
CA ALA A 109 17.41 -19.79 2.93
C ALA A 109 18.36 -20.84 2.33
N ASP A 110 19.66 -20.68 2.58
CA ASP A 110 20.71 -21.61 2.12
C ASP A 110 20.56 -22.99 2.77
N VAL A 111 20.33 -23.06 4.08
CA VAL A 111 20.06 -24.34 4.78
C VAL A 111 18.85 -25.06 4.19
N VAL A 112 17.79 -24.31 3.93
CA VAL A 112 16.55 -24.81 3.33
C VAL A 112 16.75 -25.26 1.88
N LYS A 113 17.64 -24.59 1.12
CA LYS A 113 18.05 -25.00 -0.23
C LYS A 113 18.70 -26.38 -0.20
N VAL A 114 19.74 -26.53 0.62
CA VAL A 114 20.53 -27.76 0.69
C VAL A 114 19.64 -28.94 1.10
N ALA A 115 18.76 -28.74 2.09
CA ALA A 115 17.78 -29.74 2.52
C ALA A 115 16.82 -30.18 1.39
N ALA A 116 16.51 -29.29 0.45
CA ALA A 116 15.63 -29.59 -0.68
C ALA A 116 16.36 -30.26 -1.86
N GLU A 117 17.68 -30.12 -1.95
CA GLU A 117 18.52 -30.79 -2.96
C GLU A 117 18.88 -32.22 -2.54
N GLU A 118 19.21 -32.42 -1.26
CA GLU A 118 19.61 -33.70 -0.68
C GLU A 118 18.41 -34.47 -0.10
N TYR A 119 17.38 -34.66 -0.93
CA TYR A 119 16.13 -35.30 -0.52
C TYR A 119 16.35 -36.68 0.10
N GLY A 120 15.98 -36.83 1.38
CA GLY A 120 16.05 -38.10 2.11
C GLY A 120 17.25 -38.27 3.02
N ASP A 121 18.19 -37.32 3.04
CA ASP A 121 19.23 -37.29 4.08
C ASP A 121 18.66 -36.70 5.37
N ALA A 122 18.65 -37.50 6.44
CA ALA A 122 18.22 -37.10 7.78
C ALA A 122 19.22 -36.15 8.47
N SER A 123 20.34 -35.84 7.81
CA SER A 123 21.34 -34.88 8.28
C SER A 123 20.87 -33.41 8.18
N HIS A 124 19.83 -33.12 7.41
CA HIS A 124 19.34 -31.74 7.22
C HIS A 124 18.10 -31.42 8.05
N PRO A 125 17.96 -30.18 8.55
CA PRO A 125 16.77 -29.77 9.29
C PRO A 125 15.55 -29.59 8.38
N LYS A 126 14.38 -30.05 8.83
CA LYS A 126 13.09 -29.66 8.25
C LYS A 126 12.68 -28.30 8.81
N VAL A 127 12.56 -27.29 7.94
CA VAL A 127 12.16 -25.94 8.34
C VAL A 127 10.82 -25.55 7.71
N VAL A 128 9.91 -25.05 8.55
CA VAL A 128 8.68 -24.38 8.15
C VAL A 128 8.81 -22.91 8.51
N ILE A 129 8.74 -22.03 7.51
CA ILE A 129 8.89 -20.59 7.68
C ILE A 129 7.50 -19.96 7.70
N ILE A 130 7.23 -19.12 8.70
CA ILE A 130 6.01 -18.31 8.78
C ILE A 130 6.43 -16.84 8.77
N GLY A 131 5.88 -16.08 7.84
CA GLY A 131 6.24 -14.69 7.62
C GLY A 131 5.08 -13.84 7.17
N ILE A 132 5.27 -12.52 7.18
CA ILE A 132 4.40 -11.61 6.43
C ILE A 132 4.68 -11.77 4.93
N ASN A 133 3.95 -11.04 4.10
CA ASN A 133 4.06 -11.16 2.64
C ASN A 133 5.50 -10.89 2.16
N LYS A 134 5.80 -11.41 0.98
CA LYS A 134 7.10 -11.33 0.29
C LYS A 134 8.22 -12.22 0.81
N VAL A 135 8.10 -12.86 1.98
CA VAL A 135 9.10 -13.84 2.43
C VAL A 135 9.29 -14.96 1.39
N GLY A 136 8.21 -15.44 0.75
CA GLY A 136 8.31 -16.43 -0.31
C GLY A 136 9.08 -15.93 -1.54
N SER A 137 8.71 -14.74 -2.05
CA SER A 137 9.37 -14.14 -3.22
C SER A 137 10.81 -13.71 -2.94
N GLU A 138 11.11 -13.16 -1.77
CA GLU A 138 12.47 -12.80 -1.36
C GLU A 138 13.35 -14.04 -1.27
N LEU A 139 12.85 -15.12 -0.65
CA LEU A 139 13.56 -16.39 -0.59
C LEU A 139 13.76 -17.01 -1.99
N ILE A 140 12.78 -16.90 -2.90
CA ILE A 140 12.93 -17.31 -4.31
C ILE A 140 13.96 -16.44 -5.04
N HIS A 141 13.97 -15.13 -4.81
CA HIS A 141 14.94 -14.22 -5.43
C HIS A 141 16.37 -14.50 -4.94
N LEU A 142 16.52 -14.78 -3.65
CA LEU A 142 17.79 -15.17 -3.06
C LEU A 142 18.24 -16.54 -3.61
N VAL A 143 17.31 -17.45 -3.87
CA VAL A 143 17.61 -18.81 -4.35
C VAL A 143 16.57 -19.31 -5.38
N PRO A 144 16.77 -19.05 -6.69
CA PRO A 144 15.79 -19.39 -7.74
C PRO A 144 15.45 -20.88 -7.85
N ASP A 145 16.38 -21.75 -7.47
CA ASP A 145 16.23 -23.21 -7.52
C ASP A 145 15.17 -23.76 -6.53
N ILE A 146 14.81 -22.98 -5.50
CA ILE A 146 13.84 -23.36 -4.46
C ILE A 146 12.40 -23.30 -4.98
N ALA A 147 12.10 -22.47 -5.98
CA ALA A 147 10.73 -22.14 -6.38
C ALA A 147 9.87 -23.37 -6.75
N LYS A 148 10.46 -24.40 -7.38
CA LYS A 148 9.73 -25.63 -7.75
C LYS A 148 9.72 -26.70 -6.66
N ARG A 149 10.55 -26.54 -5.62
CA ARG A 149 10.79 -27.52 -4.56
C ARG A 149 10.28 -27.07 -3.20
N CYS A 150 9.79 -25.84 -3.09
CA CYS A 150 9.16 -25.29 -1.89
C CYS A 150 7.63 -25.29 -2.01
N GLY A 151 6.95 -25.62 -0.91
CA GLY A 151 5.52 -25.37 -0.75
C GLY A 151 5.31 -23.96 -0.24
N ILE A 152 4.86 -23.04 -1.10
CA ILE A 152 4.48 -21.68 -0.70
C ILE A 152 2.96 -21.62 -0.57
N HIS A 153 2.48 -21.30 0.62
CA HIS A 153 1.06 -21.31 0.95
C HIS A 153 0.61 -19.96 1.52
N ARG A 154 -0.57 -19.52 1.08
CA ARG A 154 -1.37 -18.47 1.73
C ARG A 154 -2.60 -19.11 2.33
N ILE A 155 -3.01 -18.69 3.52
CA ILE A 155 -4.25 -19.20 4.13
C ILE A 155 -5.43 -18.76 3.26
N GLN A 156 -6.18 -19.73 2.72
CA GLN A 156 -7.34 -19.42 1.91
C GLN A 156 -8.51 -18.95 2.77
N PRO A 157 -9.34 -18.00 2.28
CA PRO A 157 -10.55 -17.57 2.97
C PRO A 157 -11.51 -18.74 3.25
N ALA A 158 -12.29 -18.60 4.32
CA ALA A 158 -13.33 -19.55 4.69
C ALA A 158 -14.45 -19.56 3.65
N SER A 159 -15.01 -20.74 3.38
CA SER A 159 -16.31 -20.83 2.72
C SER A 159 -17.44 -20.38 3.65
N LEU A 160 -18.64 -20.14 3.11
CA LEU A 160 -19.85 -19.92 3.92
C LEU A 160 -20.07 -21.07 4.93
N HIS A 161 -19.86 -22.32 4.50
CA HIS A 161 -20.02 -23.49 5.35
C HIS A 161 -19.05 -23.48 6.52
N THR A 162 -17.76 -23.23 6.24
CA THR A 162 -16.70 -23.13 7.26
C THR A 162 -16.92 -21.97 8.22
N THR A 163 -17.41 -20.83 7.70
CA THR A 163 -17.76 -19.65 8.52
C THR A 163 -18.93 -19.97 9.45
N THR A 164 -19.95 -20.64 8.93
CA THR A 164 -21.10 -21.10 9.73
C THR A 164 -20.67 -22.10 10.80
N GLU A 165 -19.73 -23.00 10.50
CA GLU A 165 -19.17 -23.93 11.48
C GLU A 165 -18.45 -23.20 12.62
N LEU A 166 -17.65 -22.18 12.31
CA LEU A 166 -16.97 -21.34 13.30
C LEU A 166 -18.00 -20.68 14.23
N ILE A 167 -19.05 -20.07 13.65
CA ILE A 167 -20.11 -19.40 14.42
C ILE A 167 -20.83 -20.40 15.32
N ARG A 168 -21.22 -21.57 14.78
CA ARG A 168 -21.93 -22.62 15.54
C ARG A 168 -21.12 -23.17 16.71
N LYS A 169 -19.81 -23.33 16.55
CA LYS A 169 -18.92 -23.69 17.67
C LYS A 169 -18.97 -22.65 18.78
N GLY A 170 -19.05 -21.37 18.42
CA GLY A 170 -19.19 -20.28 19.39
C GLY A 170 -20.58 -20.25 20.04
N GLU A 171 -21.65 -20.45 19.27
CA GLU A 171 -23.04 -20.58 19.75
C GLU A 171 -23.16 -21.62 20.85
N GLU A 172 -22.62 -22.82 20.60
CA GLU A 172 -22.65 -23.93 21.55
C GLU A 172 -21.92 -23.57 22.86
N LYS A 173 -20.76 -22.91 22.77
CA LYS A 173 -19.94 -22.60 23.95
C LYS A 173 -20.46 -21.45 24.78
N LEU A 174 -21.13 -20.49 24.16
CA LEU A 174 -21.71 -19.33 24.87
C LEU A 174 -23.18 -19.51 25.20
N ALA A 175 -23.82 -20.58 24.74
CA ALA A 175 -25.28 -20.74 24.79
C ALA A 175 -25.98 -19.50 24.17
N VAL A 176 -25.62 -19.20 22.93
CA VAL A 176 -26.24 -18.12 22.14
C VAL A 176 -26.66 -18.64 20.77
N SER A 177 -27.52 -17.91 20.07
CA SER A 177 -27.90 -18.19 18.68
C SER A 177 -27.83 -16.93 17.84
N PHE A 178 -26.98 -16.94 16.81
CA PHE A 178 -26.85 -15.88 15.82
C PHE A 178 -27.97 -16.01 14.78
N GLY A 179 -28.73 -14.94 14.57
CA GLY A 179 -29.87 -14.98 13.65
C GLY A 179 -29.50 -15.20 12.18
N ASP A 180 -28.45 -14.54 11.68
CA ASP A 180 -28.09 -14.57 10.26
C ASP A 180 -26.58 -14.75 10.02
N CYS A 181 -26.17 -16.02 9.89
CA CYS A 181 -24.79 -16.38 9.55
C CYS A 181 -24.38 -15.95 8.13
N GLN A 182 -25.33 -15.85 7.19
CA GLN A 182 -25.05 -15.43 5.82
C GLN A 182 -24.64 -13.97 5.78
N SER A 183 -25.30 -13.13 6.57
CA SER A 183 -24.97 -11.71 6.69
C SER A 183 -23.57 -11.50 7.27
N ILE A 184 -23.19 -12.26 8.30
CA ILE A 184 -21.83 -12.25 8.86
C ILE A 184 -20.79 -12.69 7.82
N PHE A 185 -21.08 -13.75 7.06
CA PHE A 185 -20.18 -14.18 5.97
C PHE A 185 -20.05 -13.12 4.88
N ASN A 186 -21.16 -12.49 4.48
CA ASN A 186 -21.15 -11.44 3.46
C ASN A 186 -20.35 -10.21 3.89
N GLU A 187 -20.39 -9.88 5.19
CA GLU A 187 -19.65 -8.77 5.80
C GLU A 187 -18.14 -9.08 5.90
N THR A 188 -17.78 -10.30 6.31
CA THR A 188 -16.39 -10.71 6.62
C THR A 188 -15.64 -11.30 5.43
N LYS A 189 -16.36 -11.74 4.38
CA LYS A 189 -15.84 -12.43 3.19
C LYS A 189 -14.98 -13.65 3.52
N GLY A 190 -15.27 -14.32 4.63
CA GLY A 190 -14.58 -15.53 5.06
C GLY A 190 -13.21 -15.28 5.72
N ASP A 191 -12.86 -14.05 6.05
CA ASP A 191 -11.68 -13.79 6.90
C ASP A 191 -11.95 -14.29 8.32
N TYR A 192 -11.08 -15.19 8.80
CA TYR A 192 -11.26 -15.86 10.10
C TYR A 192 -11.20 -14.89 11.27
N TRP A 193 -10.27 -13.94 11.24
CA TRP A 193 -10.06 -13.01 12.35
C TRP A 193 -11.18 -11.98 12.41
N LEU A 194 -11.57 -11.43 11.26
CA LEU A 194 -12.68 -10.50 11.14
C LEU A 194 -14.00 -11.18 11.53
N THR A 195 -14.19 -12.47 11.20
CA THR A 195 -15.35 -13.24 11.65
C THR A 195 -15.38 -13.33 13.19
N GLN A 196 -14.26 -13.65 13.82
CA GLN A 196 -14.16 -13.68 15.30
C GLN A 196 -14.50 -12.31 15.91
N LEU A 197 -13.95 -11.23 15.32
CA LEU A 197 -14.18 -9.86 15.75
C LEU A 197 -15.64 -9.42 15.60
N VAL A 198 -16.29 -9.78 14.50
CA VAL A 198 -17.71 -9.51 14.23
C VAL A 198 -18.58 -10.29 15.22
N CYS A 199 -18.32 -11.59 15.43
CA CYS A 199 -19.05 -12.39 16.41
C CYS A 199 -18.92 -11.83 17.82
N GLN A 200 -17.70 -11.46 18.23
CA GLN A 200 -17.46 -10.80 19.51
C GLN A 200 -18.25 -9.49 19.63
N SER A 201 -18.29 -8.69 18.56
CA SER A 201 -19.01 -7.41 18.54
C SER A 201 -20.52 -7.59 18.63
N VAL A 202 -21.09 -8.62 17.97
CA VAL A 202 -22.51 -8.99 18.10
C VAL A 202 -22.83 -9.38 19.55
N CYS A 203 -22.04 -10.27 20.16
CA CYS A 203 -22.24 -10.68 21.55
C CYS A 203 -22.21 -9.48 22.51
N LEU A 204 -21.22 -8.59 22.35
CA LEU A 204 -21.08 -7.39 23.20
C LEU A 204 -22.16 -6.33 22.97
N ILE A 205 -22.83 -6.31 21.82
CA ILE A 205 -24.00 -5.41 21.59
C ILE A 205 -25.23 -5.98 22.31
N SER A 206 -25.31 -7.29 22.48
CA SER A 206 -26.37 -7.98 23.21
C SER A 206 -26.03 -8.26 24.68
N ASP A 207 -25.04 -7.56 25.25
CA ASP A 207 -24.58 -7.69 26.65
C ASP A 207 -24.16 -9.12 27.06
N VAL A 208 -23.73 -9.95 26.10
CA VAL A 208 -23.19 -11.29 26.36
C VAL A 208 -21.67 -11.19 26.52
N THR A 209 -21.18 -11.40 27.74
CA THR A 209 -19.73 -11.41 28.06
C THR A 209 -19.20 -12.79 28.45
N GLU A 210 -20.07 -13.76 28.69
CA GLU A 210 -19.72 -15.14 29.05
C GLU A 210 -20.84 -16.12 28.68
N THR A 211 -20.62 -17.42 28.87
CA THR A 211 -21.64 -18.45 28.66
C THR A 211 -22.92 -18.17 29.46
N GLN A 212 -24.04 -18.21 28.75
CA GLN A 212 -25.38 -17.97 29.31
C GLN A 212 -25.97 -19.25 29.92
N ASP A 213 -26.88 -19.10 30.88
CA ASP A 213 -27.57 -20.23 31.51
C ASP A 213 -28.65 -20.83 30.59
N THR A 214 -29.19 -20.02 29.68
CA THR A 214 -30.15 -20.43 28.65
C THR A 214 -29.75 -19.84 27.30
N VAL A 215 -30.16 -20.48 26.20
CA VAL A 215 -29.84 -20.01 24.86
C VAL A 215 -30.42 -18.61 24.62
N VAL A 216 -29.55 -17.62 24.38
CA VAL A 216 -29.94 -16.24 24.07
C VAL A 216 -29.89 -16.01 22.56
N ALA A 217 -31.00 -15.55 21.97
CA ALA A 217 -31.04 -15.18 20.56
C ALA A 217 -30.42 -13.80 20.33
N LEU A 218 -29.42 -13.72 19.45
CA LEU A 218 -28.70 -12.50 19.08
C LEU A 218 -29.29 -11.94 17.79
N THR A 219 -30.08 -10.87 17.91
CA THR A 219 -30.69 -10.16 16.78
C THR A 219 -30.14 -8.74 16.75
N VAL A 220 -29.13 -8.50 15.90
CA VAL A 220 -28.45 -7.21 15.79
C VAL A 220 -28.32 -6.85 14.30
N GLU A 221 -28.59 -5.58 13.97
CA GLU A 221 -28.39 -5.07 12.61
C GLU A 221 -26.90 -4.98 12.27
N MET A 222 -26.50 -5.49 11.09
CA MET A 222 -25.10 -5.46 10.67
C MET A 222 -24.53 -4.05 10.53
N ALA A 223 -25.36 -3.04 10.27
CA ALA A 223 -24.91 -1.64 10.25
C ALA A 223 -24.33 -1.20 11.61
N THR A 224 -25.00 -1.57 12.71
CA THR A 224 -24.55 -1.29 14.08
C THR A 224 -23.28 -2.08 14.41
N VAL A 225 -23.22 -3.35 13.99
CA VAL A 225 -22.02 -4.19 14.18
C VAL A 225 -20.83 -3.58 13.43
N ARG A 226 -21.01 -3.19 12.17
CA ARG A 226 -20.00 -2.53 11.34
C ARG A 226 -19.46 -1.27 12.01
N GLN A 227 -20.33 -0.37 12.48
CA GLN A 227 -19.88 0.84 13.19
C GLN A 227 -18.98 0.51 14.38
N ARG A 228 -19.36 -0.49 15.19
CA ARG A 228 -18.55 -0.94 16.33
C ARG A 228 -17.21 -1.56 15.91
N VAL A 229 -17.21 -2.38 14.84
CA VAL A 229 -15.97 -2.95 14.31
C VAL A 229 -15.03 -1.86 13.80
N ILE A 230 -15.54 -0.89 13.03
CA ILE A 230 -14.75 0.22 12.49
C ILE A 230 -14.13 1.07 13.61
N GLN A 231 -14.88 1.38 14.67
CA GLN A 231 -14.34 2.08 15.85
C GLN A 231 -13.20 1.30 16.52
N ARG A 232 -13.29 -0.03 16.58
CA ARG A 232 -12.21 -0.86 17.15
C ARG A 232 -10.97 -0.88 16.25
N LEU A 233 -11.16 -0.85 14.93
CA LEU A 233 -10.07 -0.84 13.96
C LEU A 233 -9.41 0.55 13.80
N GLU A 234 -10.13 1.63 14.14
CA GLU A 234 -9.65 3.01 14.04
C GLU A 234 -8.34 3.23 14.79
N SER A 235 -8.24 2.74 16.03
CA SER A 235 -7.04 2.86 16.86
C SER A 235 -5.79 2.21 16.24
N SER A 236 -5.99 1.23 15.36
CA SER A 236 -4.92 0.45 14.72
C SER A 236 -4.53 1.01 13.35
N TYR A 237 -5.47 1.58 12.61
CA TYR A 237 -5.26 1.90 11.20
C TYR A 237 -5.38 3.38 10.84
N GLN A 238 -6.02 4.22 11.66
CA GLN A 238 -6.27 5.62 11.32
C GLN A 238 -4.98 6.38 11.01
N GLU A 239 -3.92 6.17 11.80
CA GLU A 239 -2.65 6.86 11.57
C GLU A 239 -1.99 6.39 10.27
N THR A 240 -2.00 5.09 9.97
CA THR A 240 -1.50 4.54 8.70
C THR A 240 -2.27 5.09 7.50
N ILE A 241 -3.60 5.21 7.59
CA ILE A 241 -4.42 5.80 6.52
C ILE A 241 -4.10 7.28 6.33
N LYS A 242 -3.99 8.05 7.43
CA LYS A 242 -3.59 9.46 7.37
C LYS A 242 -2.21 9.62 6.76
N ASP A 243 -1.25 8.79 7.17
CA ASP A 243 0.11 8.81 6.63
C ASP A 243 0.13 8.57 5.13
N PHE A 244 -0.64 7.60 4.64
CA PHE A 244 -0.74 7.34 3.21
C PHE A 244 -1.42 8.52 2.49
N CYS A 245 -2.59 8.96 2.96
CA CYS A 245 -3.36 10.05 2.34
C CYS A 245 -2.57 11.36 2.25
N ARG A 246 -1.71 11.64 3.24
CA ARG A 246 -0.87 12.84 3.28
C ARG A 246 0.35 12.77 2.34
N GLY A 247 0.66 11.63 1.76
CA GLY A 247 1.83 11.44 0.93
C GLY A 247 3.16 11.63 1.67
N LYS A 248 4.26 11.69 0.92
CA LYS A 248 5.60 11.94 1.47
C LYS A 248 5.70 13.38 1.97
N ARG A 249 5.20 14.34 1.18
CA ARG A 249 5.04 15.74 1.58
C ARG A 249 3.57 16.12 1.56
N PHE A 250 3.06 16.52 2.73
CA PHE A 250 1.66 16.91 2.86
C PHE A 250 1.37 18.24 2.18
N ARG A 251 0.31 18.26 1.37
CA ARG A 251 -0.25 19.46 0.75
C ARG A 251 -1.75 19.46 0.96
N SER A 252 -2.28 20.55 1.53
CA SER A 252 -3.71 20.62 1.88
C SER A 252 -4.64 20.78 0.67
N THR A 253 -4.08 21.02 -0.51
CA THR A 253 -4.79 21.48 -1.71
C THR A 253 -4.88 20.41 -2.79
N ASN A 254 -4.15 19.30 -2.64
CA ASN A 254 -4.12 18.21 -3.60
C ASN A 254 -4.07 16.89 -2.83
N ASP A 255 -4.97 15.97 -3.14
CA ASP A 255 -5.26 14.77 -2.36
C ASP A 255 -5.19 13.46 -3.19
N PRO A 256 -4.17 13.26 -4.06
CA PRO A 256 -4.17 12.14 -5.00
C PRO A 256 -4.09 10.78 -4.30
N TYR A 257 -3.37 10.71 -3.18
CA TYR A 257 -3.26 9.48 -2.37
C TYR A 257 -4.56 9.14 -1.66
N LEU A 258 -5.32 10.15 -1.21
CA LEU A 258 -6.65 9.95 -0.62
C LEU A 258 -7.63 9.45 -1.69
N LYS A 259 -7.65 10.09 -2.86
CA LYS A 259 -8.46 9.66 -4.01
C LYS A 259 -8.14 8.22 -4.42
N LEU A 260 -6.86 7.87 -4.47
CA LEU A 260 -6.43 6.50 -4.73
C LEU A 260 -7.01 5.53 -3.70
N LEU A 261 -6.75 5.72 -2.39
CA LEU A 261 -7.23 4.76 -1.39
C LEU A 261 -8.76 4.67 -1.35
N ARG A 262 -9.46 5.78 -1.60
CA ARG A 262 -10.92 5.77 -1.73
C ARG A 262 -11.38 4.86 -2.86
N CYS A 263 -10.83 5.05 -4.06
CA CYS A 263 -11.18 4.21 -5.21
C CYS A 263 -10.80 2.74 -5.00
N VAL A 264 -9.70 2.46 -4.29
CA VAL A 264 -9.34 1.09 -3.90
C VAL A 264 -10.34 0.50 -2.91
N GLY A 265 -10.78 1.27 -1.91
CA GLY A 265 -11.79 0.84 -0.93
C GLY A 265 -13.16 0.52 -1.55
N GLU A 266 -13.47 1.09 -2.70
CA GLU A 266 -14.68 0.82 -3.48
C GLU A 266 -14.60 -0.49 -4.28
N GLN A 267 -13.39 -1.07 -4.45
CA GLN A 267 -13.22 -2.33 -5.17
C GLN A 267 -13.70 -3.56 -4.36
N GLU A 268 -13.85 -4.68 -5.06
CA GLU A 268 -14.16 -5.96 -4.42
C GLU A 268 -12.92 -6.64 -3.81
N GLY A 269 -11.75 -6.43 -4.42
CA GLY A 269 -10.50 -7.06 -4.01
C GLY A 269 -9.50 -6.06 -3.42
N SER A 270 -8.63 -6.57 -2.55
CA SER A 270 -7.53 -5.79 -1.96
C SER A 270 -6.34 -5.61 -2.91
N ILE A 271 -6.35 -6.25 -4.08
CA ILE A 271 -5.32 -6.15 -5.13
C ILE A 271 -5.98 -5.52 -6.35
N VAL A 272 -5.36 -4.48 -6.88
CA VAL A 272 -5.88 -3.70 -8.00
C VAL A 272 -4.77 -3.34 -8.98
N ASP A 273 -5.08 -3.31 -10.26
CA ASP A 273 -4.22 -2.68 -11.28
C ASP A 273 -4.53 -1.18 -11.31
N LEU A 274 -3.53 -0.33 -11.04
CA LEU A 274 -3.73 1.12 -11.00
C LEU A 274 -4.01 1.74 -12.37
N THR A 275 -3.60 1.10 -13.46
CA THR A 275 -3.93 1.55 -14.82
C THR A 275 -5.38 1.26 -15.15
N GLU A 276 -5.87 0.06 -14.83
CA GLU A 276 -7.30 -0.27 -14.99
C GLU A 276 -8.18 0.60 -14.08
N LEU A 277 -7.76 0.80 -12.83
CA LEU A 277 -8.45 1.66 -11.87
C LEU A 277 -8.52 3.12 -12.36
N ALA A 278 -7.42 3.66 -12.90
CA ALA A 278 -7.41 5.01 -13.46
C ALA A 278 -8.30 5.14 -14.70
N ASN A 279 -8.32 4.12 -15.57
CA ASN A 279 -9.12 4.15 -16.80
C ASN A 279 -10.63 4.01 -16.51
N SER A 280 -11.02 3.30 -15.45
CA SER A 280 -12.41 3.15 -15.04
C SER A 280 -12.97 4.34 -14.26
N ASN A 281 -12.10 5.25 -13.79
CA ASN A 281 -12.48 6.39 -12.96
C ASN A 281 -11.98 7.72 -13.55
N GLU A 282 -12.72 8.28 -14.51
CA GLU A 282 -12.31 9.49 -15.25
C GLU A 282 -11.97 10.69 -14.35
N GLU A 283 -12.71 10.86 -13.25
CA GLU A 283 -12.55 11.98 -12.31
C GLU A 283 -11.20 11.95 -11.56
N VAL A 284 -10.72 10.76 -11.18
CA VAL A 284 -9.46 10.61 -10.42
C VAL A 284 -8.30 10.10 -11.28
N ARG A 285 -8.52 9.84 -12.58
CA ARG A 285 -7.53 9.28 -13.50
C ARG A 285 -6.21 10.03 -13.49
N GLY A 286 -6.26 11.35 -13.56
CA GLY A 286 -5.07 12.21 -13.49
C GLY A 286 -4.33 12.05 -12.16
N SER A 287 -5.08 12.08 -11.05
CA SER A 287 -4.52 11.90 -9.69
C SER A 287 -3.77 10.57 -9.54
N ILE A 288 -4.34 9.47 -10.04
CA ILE A 288 -3.71 8.14 -9.96
C ILE A 288 -2.48 8.07 -10.89
N ASN A 289 -2.59 8.55 -12.12
CA ASN A 289 -1.48 8.54 -13.08
C ASN A 289 -0.28 9.33 -12.58
N ASN A 290 -0.52 10.43 -11.86
CA ASN A 290 0.55 11.26 -11.32
C ASN A 290 1.35 10.58 -10.20
N ILE A 291 0.76 9.63 -9.47
CA ILE A 291 1.43 8.99 -8.33
C ILE A 291 1.94 7.58 -8.65
N LYS A 292 1.31 6.88 -9.61
CA LYS A 292 1.61 5.46 -9.88
C LYS A 292 3.02 5.21 -10.43
N GLU A 293 3.71 6.19 -11.00
CA GLU A 293 5.05 5.92 -11.56
C GLU A 293 6.10 5.84 -10.46
N THR A 294 6.53 6.99 -9.93
CA THR A 294 7.65 7.05 -8.97
C THR A 294 7.18 7.34 -7.54
N ARG A 295 6.17 8.19 -7.39
CA ARG A 295 5.83 8.80 -6.10
C ARG A 295 5.23 7.82 -5.10
N LEU A 296 4.45 6.84 -5.58
CA LEU A 296 3.83 5.84 -4.73
C LEU A 296 4.86 4.90 -4.08
N ASN A 297 5.87 4.45 -4.83
CA ASN A 297 7.00 3.68 -4.25
C ASN A 297 7.74 4.51 -3.20
N LEU A 298 8.10 5.75 -3.53
CA LEU A 298 8.79 6.65 -2.60
C LEU A 298 8.00 6.88 -1.31
N LEU A 299 6.66 7.01 -1.39
CA LEU A 299 5.80 7.11 -0.22
C LEU A 299 5.91 5.86 0.65
N ILE A 300 5.68 4.69 0.05
CA ILE A 300 5.63 3.40 0.77
C ILE A 300 6.99 3.13 1.45
N GLU A 301 8.10 3.31 0.73
CA GLU A 301 9.46 3.13 1.25
C GLU A 301 9.83 4.15 2.33
N SER A 302 9.35 5.40 2.21
CA SER A 302 9.69 6.45 3.18
C SER A 302 8.98 6.33 4.53
N LYS A 303 7.92 5.51 4.62
CA LYS A 303 7.07 5.41 5.81
C LYS A 303 6.90 3.95 6.24
N PRO A 304 7.52 3.53 7.36
CA PRO A 304 7.43 2.15 7.85
C PRO A 304 5.99 1.64 8.07
N ASN A 305 5.08 2.53 8.49
CA ASN A 305 3.66 2.19 8.64
C ASN A 305 2.99 1.90 7.30
N CYS A 306 3.33 2.62 6.24
CA CYS A 306 2.78 2.37 4.90
C CYS A 306 3.34 1.07 4.32
N GLU A 307 4.66 0.87 4.39
CA GLU A 307 5.35 -0.34 3.91
C GLU A 307 4.76 -1.62 4.48
N ARG A 308 4.36 -1.60 5.75
CA ARG A 308 3.78 -2.76 6.44
C ARG A 308 2.39 -3.19 5.93
N HIS A 309 1.68 -2.29 5.27
CA HIS A 309 0.25 -2.44 4.97
C HIS A 309 -0.08 -2.34 3.49
N PHE A 310 0.74 -1.63 2.73
CA PHE A 310 0.56 -1.38 1.31
C PHE A 310 1.76 -1.88 0.52
N TYR A 311 1.47 -2.54 -0.60
CA TYR A 311 2.47 -2.97 -1.55
C TYR A 311 2.17 -2.35 -2.91
N TYR A 312 3.22 -1.91 -3.60
CA TYR A 312 3.12 -1.45 -4.96
C TYR A 312 4.26 -2.02 -5.81
N ASN A 313 3.93 -2.42 -7.04
CA ASN A 313 4.90 -2.81 -8.04
C ASN A 313 4.79 -1.88 -9.25
N ALA A 314 5.86 -1.12 -9.52
CA ALA A 314 5.87 -0.14 -10.60
C ALA A 314 5.95 -0.77 -12.01
N GLU A 315 6.39 -2.02 -12.17
CA GLU A 315 6.43 -2.68 -13.48
C GLU A 315 5.04 -3.21 -13.86
N THR A 316 4.40 -3.92 -12.95
CA THR A 316 3.07 -4.53 -13.19
C THR A 316 1.92 -3.58 -12.89
N LYS A 317 2.20 -2.43 -12.28
CA LYS A 317 1.21 -1.45 -11.80
C LYS A 317 0.20 -2.00 -10.78
N LEU A 318 0.52 -3.15 -10.16
CA LEU A 318 -0.31 -3.75 -9.13
C LEU A 318 -0.10 -3.07 -7.78
N PHE A 319 -1.19 -2.58 -7.21
CA PHE A 319 -1.27 -2.09 -5.84
C PHE A 319 -2.05 -3.08 -4.99
N ALA A 320 -1.54 -3.41 -3.82
CA ALA A 320 -2.16 -4.37 -2.91
C ALA A 320 -2.22 -3.84 -1.48
N ILE A 321 -3.37 -4.07 -0.84
CA ILE A 321 -3.54 -3.94 0.60
C ILE A 321 -3.38 -5.33 1.19
N GLU A 322 -2.37 -5.46 2.03
CA GLU A 322 -1.92 -6.76 2.54
C GLU A 322 -2.81 -7.30 3.66
N ASP A 323 -3.43 -6.40 4.43
CA ASP A 323 -4.24 -6.70 5.60
C ASP A 323 -5.74 -6.71 5.26
N PRO A 324 -6.43 -7.87 5.33
CA PRO A 324 -7.88 -7.93 5.10
C PRO A 324 -8.68 -7.04 6.05
N ALA A 325 -8.24 -6.88 7.30
CA ALA A 325 -8.90 -6.01 8.27
C ALA A 325 -8.72 -4.52 7.94
N LEU A 326 -7.55 -4.13 7.41
CA LEU A 326 -7.34 -2.79 6.88
C LEU A 326 -8.21 -2.53 5.64
N PHE A 327 -8.31 -3.52 4.74
CA PHE A 327 -9.16 -3.39 3.56
C PHE A 327 -10.64 -3.25 3.94
N TYR A 328 -11.10 -4.04 4.91
CA TYR A 328 -12.43 -3.91 5.49
C TYR A 328 -12.64 -2.53 6.13
N TYR A 329 -11.66 -2.04 6.89
CA TYR A 329 -11.69 -0.69 7.47
C TYR A 329 -11.85 0.38 6.38
N LEU A 330 -10.99 0.36 5.36
CA LEU A 330 -11.02 1.28 4.21
C LEU A 330 -12.37 1.31 3.50
N LYS A 331 -12.99 0.15 3.29
CA LYS A 331 -14.29 0.02 2.61
C LYS A 331 -15.45 0.71 3.34
N HIS A 332 -15.32 0.89 4.65
CA HIS A 332 -16.38 1.41 5.51
C HIS A 332 -16.00 2.71 6.23
N LEU A 333 -14.88 3.32 5.83
CA LEU A 333 -14.45 4.61 6.34
C LEU A 333 -15.38 5.74 5.92
N ASN A 334 -15.53 6.73 6.80
CA ASN A 334 -16.01 8.04 6.40
C ASN A 334 -14.86 8.85 5.80
N TRP A 335 -14.80 8.92 4.48
CA TRP A 335 -13.76 9.64 3.75
C TRP A 335 -13.75 11.15 4.02
N GLU A 336 -14.89 11.76 4.38
CA GLU A 336 -14.93 13.18 4.75
C GLU A 336 -14.22 13.43 6.09
N ASP A 337 -14.37 12.52 7.05
CA ASP A 337 -13.71 12.62 8.35
C ASP A 337 -12.21 12.41 8.21
N ILE A 338 -11.79 11.42 7.39
CA ILE A 338 -10.37 11.24 7.05
C ILE A 338 -9.81 12.46 6.33
N ARG A 339 -10.57 13.04 5.39
CA ARG A 339 -10.16 14.26 4.67
C ARG A 339 -9.90 15.42 5.65
N LYS A 340 -10.83 15.64 6.59
CA LYS A 340 -10.69 16.66 7.64
C LYS A 340 -9.53 16.36 8.58
N ALA A 341 -9.40 15.12 9.04
CA ALA A 341 -8.32 14.68 9.93
C ALA A 341 -6.94 14.77 9.29
N CYS A 342 -6.86 14.64 7.96
CA CYS A 342 -5.65 14.88 7.19
C CYS A 342 -5.34 16.38 7.05
N GLY A 343 -6.30 17.29 7.26
CA GLY A 343 -6.13 18.74 7.12
C GLY A 343 -6.28 19.25 5.69
N PHE A 344 -6.98 18.53 4.81
CA PHE A 344 -7.25 19.01 3.45
C PHE A 344 -8.24 20.18 3.48
N ARG A 345 -8.01 21.18 2.63
CA ARG A 345 -8.91 22.33 2.45
C ARG A 345 -10.09 21.92 1.56
N THR A 346 -11.25 22.52 1.82
CA THR A 346 -12.48 22.35 1.03
C THR A 346 -12.60 23.45 -0.03
N GLY A 347 -13.13 23.11 -1.21
CA GLY A 347 -13.52 24.08 -2.24
C GLY A 347 -12.40 24.64 -3.13
N GLN A 348 -11.18 24.10 -3.07
CA GLN A 348 -10.16 24.43 -4.06
C GLN A 348 -10.30 23.57 -5.33
N LYS A 349 -9.95 24.16 -6.46
CA LYS A 349 -9.91 23.49 -7.77
C LYS A 349 -8.82 22.43 -7.76
N ASP A 350 -9.18 21.22 -8.17
CA ASP A 350 -8.24 20.13 -8.35
C ASP A 350 -7.35 20.38 -9.59
N TYR A 351 -6.05 20.15 -9.42
CA TYR A 351 -5.07 20.23 -10.50
C TYR A 351 -4.36 18.88 -10.65
N GLU A 352 -4.20 18.45 -11.90
CA GLU A 352 -3.39 17.30 -12.24
C GLU A 352 -1.91 17.60 -12.00
N PHE A 353 -1.43 18.76 -12.45
CA PHE A 353 -0.04 19.16 -12.31
C PHE A 353 0.12 20.33 -11.34
N ASP A 354 1.10 20.28 -10.46
CA ASP A 354 1.51 21.46 -9.68
C ASP A 354 2.12 22.51 -10.62
N PHE A 355 2.96 22.06 -11.55
CA PHE A 355 3.64 22.91 -12.54
C PHE A 355 3.50 22.34 -13.94
N ALA A 356 3.29 23.20 -14.94
CA ALA A 356 3.52 22.89 -16.34
C ALA A 356 4.63 23.80 -16.87
N ILE A 357 5.64 23.24 -17.53
CA ILE A 357 6.77 24.01 -18.04
C ILE A 357 6.53 24.29 -19.54
N SER A 358 6.44 25.57 -19.89
CA SER A 358 6.39 26.04 -21.28
C SER A 358 7.74 26.66 -21.65
N PHE A 359 8.36 26.17 -22.72
CA PHE A 359 9.74 26.51 -23.08
C PHE A 359 10.01 26.34 -24.58
N ALA A 360 10.86 27.19 -25.16
CA ALA A 360 11.39 27.01 -26.52
C ALA A 360 12.33 25.81 -26.59
N GLY A 361 12.33 25.05 -27.69
CA GLY A 361 13.11 23.81 -27.82
C GLY A 361 14.62 23.96 -27.51
N GLU A 362 15.18 25.16 -27.68
CA GLU A 362 16.54 25.56 -27.32
C GLU A 362 16.83 25.46 -25.81
N ASN A 363 15.80 25.56 -24.97
CA ASN A 363 15.89 25.58 -23.52
C ASN A 363 15.45 24.24 -22.90
N ARG A 364 15.40 23.17 -23.71
CA ARG A 364 14.95 21.82 -23.28
C ARG A 364 15.76 21.26 -22.10
N GLU A 365 17.08 21.40 -22.13
CA GLU A 365 17.94 20.89 -21.03
C GLU A 365 17.67 21.60 -19.70
N LEU A 366 17.39 22.91 -19.76
CA LEU A 366 17.01 23.70 -18.58
C LEU A 366 15.63 23.28 -18.07
N ALA A 367 14.64 23.13 -18.96
CA ALA A 367 13.31 22.66 -18.62
C ALA A 367 13.35 21.27 -17.96
N ARG A 368 14.13 20.33 -18.52
CA ARG A 368 14.34 19.00 -17.94
C ARG A 368 14.93 19.09 -16.53
N SER A 369 15.98 19.89 -16.35
CA SER A 369 16.63 20.04 -15.05
C SER A 369 15.67 20.59 -13.98
N ILE A 370 14.85 21.58 -14.34
CA ILE A 370 13.81 22.14 -13.44
C ILE A 370 12.77 21.06 -13.13
N ALA A 371 12.26 20.34 -14.14
CA ALA A 371 11.26 19.30 -13.97
C ALA A 371 11.75 18.18 -13.03
N THR A 372 12.94 17.65 -13.29
CA THR A 372 13.55 16.58 -12.48
C THR A 372 13.74 17.02 -11.02
N GLN A 373 14.28 18.21 -10.77
CA GLN A 373 14.45 18.71 -9.40
C GLN A 373 13.10 18.93 -8.68
N LEU A 374 12.05 19.36 -9.38
CA LEU A 374 10.71 19.48 -8.80
C LEU A 374 10.08 18.11 -8.50
N GLU A 375 10.27 17.12 -9.36
CA GLU A 375 9.81 15.74 -9.14
C GLU A 375 10.51 15.08 -7.96
N GLU A 376 11.82 15.28 -7.80
CA GLU A 376 12.59 14.84 -6.61
C GLU A 376 12.03 15.44 -5.31
N LEU A 377 11.41 16.61 -5.41
CA LEU A 377 10.76 17.35 -4.32
C LEU A 377 9.26 17.03 -4.19
N ASP A 378 8.78 15.94 -4.83
CA ASP A 378 7.42 15.38 -4.78
C ASP A 378 6.36 16.29 -5.44
N CYS A 379 6.74 17.10 -6.44
CA CYS A 379 5.80 17.84 -7.29
C CYS A 379 5.36 17.03 -8.52
N SER A 380 4.08 17.13 -8.92
CA SER A 380 3.65 16.70 -10.25
C SER A 380 3.96 17.78 -11.27
N VAL A 381 4.75 17.44 -12.28
CA VAL A 381 5.20 18.36 -13.31
C VAL A 381 4.80 17.86 -14.68
N PHE A 382 4.20 18.72 -15.49
CA PHE A 382 4.04 18.47 -16.91
C PHE A 382 5.27 18.98 -17.68
N PHE A 383 5.98 18.05 -18.30
CA PHE A 383 7.10 18.28 -19.22
C PHE A 383 6.89 17.40 -20.46
N ASP A 384 6.80 18.01 -21.64
CA ASP A 384 6.36 17.38 -22.89
C ASP A 384 7.07 16.05 -23.22
N GLU A 385 8.38 15.99 -23.02
CA GLU A 385 9.20 14.81 -23.31
C GLU A 385 8.83 13.58 -22.45
N PHE A 386 8.37 13.79 -21.21
CA PHE A 386 7.95 12.68 -20.33
C PHE A 386 6.69 11.99 -20.83
N PHE A 387 5.96 12.60 -21.77
CA PHE A 387 4.68 12.08 -22.24
C PHE A 387 4.62 11.80 -23.74
N GLU A 388 5.71 11.94 -24.51
CA GLU A 388 5.73 11.75 -25.97
C GLU A 388 5.11 10.42 -26.42
N THR A 389 5.41 9.32 -25.71
CA THR A 389 4.87 7.98 -26.03
C THR A 389 3.36 7.88 -25.79
N ASN A 390 2.82 8.57 -24.78
CA ASN A 390 1.41 8.50 -24.38
C ASN A 390 0.46 9.24 -25.35
N TYR A 391 1.01 10.11 -26.21
CA TYR A 391 0.26 10.97 -27.12
C TYR A 391 0.54 10.72 -28.61
N LEU A 392 1.26 9.65 -28.96
CA LEU A 392 1.48 9.23 -30.34
C LEU A 392 0.12 9.01 -31.06
N GLY A 393 -0.15 9.78 -32.12
CA GLY A 393 -1.39 9.69 -32.90
C GLY A 393 -2.59 10.50 -32.36
N LYS A 394 -2.46 11.27 -31.27
CA LYS A 394 -3.50 12.20 -30.78
C LYS A 394 -3.23 13.63 -31.24
N ALA A 395 -4.29 14.43 -31.38
CA ALA A 395 -4.17 15.85 -31.72
C ALA A 395 -3.52 16.63 -30.56
N TRP A 396 -2.24 16.99 -30.70
CA TRP A 396 -1.43 17.67 -29.68
C TRP A 396 -2.08 18.96 -29.14
N HIS A 397 -2.61 19.79 -30.03
CA HIS A 397 -3.10 21.13 -29.71
C HIS A 397 -4.19 21.14 -28.62
N LYS A 398 -5.21 20.26 -28.69
CA LYS A 398 -6.32 20.31 -27.72
C LYS A 398 -5.89 19.92 -26.30
N SER A 399 -4.99 18.95 -26.18
CA SER A 399 -4.49 18.48 -24.88
C SER A 399 -3.65 19.54 -24.18
N PHE A 400 -2.77 20.22 -24.93
CA PHE A 400 -1.95 21.30 -24.38
C PHE A 400 -2.83 22.45 -23.83
N MET A 401 -3.96 22.82 -24.49
CA MET A 401 -4.88 23.86 -23.97
C MET A 401 -5.38 23.49 -22.59
N GLN A 402 -5.77 22.23 -22.42
CA GLN A 402 -6.35 21.77 -21.17
C GLN A 402 -5.30 21.74 -20.07
N ILE A 403 -4.09 21.26 -20.37
CA ILE A 403 -3.00 21.19 -19.40
C ILE A 403 -2.60 22.58 -18.93
N PHE A 404 -2.28 23.46 -19.87
CA PHE A 404 -1.80 24.81 -19.59
C PHE A 404 -2.91 25.77 -19.13
N GLY A 405 -4.16 25.56 -19.55
CA GLY A 405 -5.29 26.41 -19.20
C GLY A 405 -6.04 26.01 -17.94
N ALA A 406 -6.12 24.71 -17.61
CA ALA A 406 -7.04 24.23 -16.57
C ALA A 406 -6.49 23.13 -15.64
N GLN A 407 -5.61 22.24 -16.10
CA GLN A 407 -5.17 21.07 -15.33
C GLN A 407 -3.87 21.30 -14.55
N SER A 408 -3.06 22.30 -14.91
CA SER A 408 -1.89 22.72 -14.13
C SER A 408 -2.23 23.84 -13.16
N ARG A 409 -1.66 23.83 -11.95
CA ARG A 409 -1.85 24.92 -10.98
C ARG A 409 -1.04 26.14 -11.32
N PHE A 410 0.23 25.96 -11.65
CA PHE A 410 1.12 27.02 -12.11
C PHE A 410 1.71 26.67 -13.46
N VAL A 411 1.95 27.70 -14.26
CA VAL A 411 2.69 27.57 -15.52
C VAL A 411 4.02 28.30 -15.38
N VAL A 412 5.12 27.57 -15.58
CA VAL A 412 6.48 28.12 -15.60
C VAL A 412 6.84 28.40 -17.06
N CYS A 413 6.98 29.67 -17.41
CA CYS A 413 7.33 30.08 -18.78
C CYS A 413 8.82 30.43 -18.85
N LEU A 414 9.61 29.71 -19.65
CA LEU A 414 11.01 30.01 -19.90
C LEU A 414 11.10 30.99 -21.09
N LEU A 415 11.29 32.27 -20.78
CA LEU A 415 11.15 33.37 -21.72
C LEU A 415 12.50 33.79 -22.29
N ASP A 416 12.64 33.67 -23.61
CA ASP A 416 13.74 34.20 -24.40
C ASP A 416 13.26 34.64 -25.80
N THR A 417 14.20 35.09 -26.64
CA THR A 417 13.93 35.45 -28.04
C THR A 417 13.26 34.30 -28.81
N HIS A 418 13.73 33.05 -28.63
CA HIS A 418 13.20 31.88 -29.33
C HIS A 418 11.76 31.56 -28.91
N TYR A 419 11.42 31.78 -27.65
CA TYR A 419 10.07 31.59 -27.12
C TYR A 419 9.07 32.50 -27.83
N VAL A 420 9.44 33.77 -28.02
CA VAL A 420 8.62 34.75 -28.75
C VAL A 420 8.49 34.41 -30.23
N GLU A 421 9.54 33.88 -30.86
CA GLU A 421 9.54 33.56 -32.29
C GLU A 421 8.81 32.25 -32.63
N LYS A 422 8.87 31.23 -31.75
CA LYS A 422 8.47 29.86 -32.11
C LYS A 422 7.22 29.36 -31.40
N ILE A 423 6.97 29.82 -30.18
CA ILE A 423 5.91 29.27 -29.32
C ILE A 423 4.79 30.28 -29.13
N TRP A 424 5.17 31.53 -28.83
CA TRP A 424 4.24 32.63 -28.65
C TRP A 424 3.26 32.88 -29.80
N PRO A 425 3.63 32.72 -31.10
CA PRO A 425 2.75 33.06 -32.21
C PRO A 425 1.56 32.10 -32.41
N THR A 426 1.56 30.93 -31.77
CA THR A 426 0.72 29.82 -32.21
C THR A 426 -0.53 29.59 -31.35
N PHE A 427 -0.45 29.70 -30.02
CA PHE A 427 -1.46 29.01 -29.19
C PHE A 427 -1.58 29.47 -27.72
N GLU A 428 -0.50 29.92 -27.10
CA GLU A 428 -0.42 30.09 -25.64
C GLU A 428 -0.98 31.43 -25.12
N ARG A 429 -1.10 32.46 -25.96
CA ARG A 429 -1.59 33.78 -25.55
C ARG A 429 -3.01 33.75 -24.99
N GLU A 430 -3.89 32.93 -25.56
CA GLU A 430 -5.28 32.78 -25.08
C GLU A 430 -5.39 31.92 -23.82
N SER A 431 -4.49 30.95 -23.63
CA SER A 431 -4.48 30.08 -22.44
C SER A 431 -3.81 30.77 -21.24
N PHE A 432 -2.81 31.61 -21.46
CA PHE A 432 -2.08 32.28 -20.37
C PHE A 432 -2.60 33.64 -19.99
N ALA A 433 -3.16 34.43 -20.92
CA ALA A 433 -3.61 35.79 -20.59
C ALA A 433 -4.61 35.84 -19.41
N PRO A 434 -5.62 34.95 -19.33
CA PRO A 434 -6.47 34.87 -18.14
C PRO A 434 -5.67 34.48 -16.89
N ARG A 435 -4.74 33.53 -17.02
CA ARG A 435 -3.96 32.97 -15.90
C ARG A 435 -2.92 33.92 -15.32
N VAL A 436 -2.42 34.88 -16.11
CA VAL A 436 -1.55 35.96 -15.62
C VAL A 436 -2.31 36.81 -14.59
N SER A 437 -3.58 37.12 -14.86
CA SER A 437 -4.43 37.85 -13.90
C SER A 437 -4.81 37.02 -12.67
N GLU A 438 -4.75 35.70 -12.76
CA GLU A 438 -4.96 34.75 -11.66
C GLU A 438 -3.66 34.46 -10.87
N GLU A 439 -2.58 35.22 -11.10
CA GLU A 439 -1.25 35.02 -10.48
C GLU A 439 -0.68 33.60 -10.65
N SER A 440 -1.10 32.89 -11.70
CA SER A 440 -0.80 31.48 -11.93
C SER A 440 0.29 31.22 -12.97
N VAL A 441 0.94 32.28 -13.48
CA VAL A 441 2.03 32.21 -14.46
C VAL A 441 3.31 32.74 -13.81
N PHE A 442 4.37 31.94 -13.88
CA PHE A 442 5.70 32.24 -13.35
C PHE A 442 6.68 32.47 -14.50
N PRO A 443 6.95 33.75 -14.84
CA PRO A 443 7.91 34.08 -15.89
C PRO A 443 9.35 33.88 -15.39
N VAL A 444 10.12 33.09 -16.14
CA VAL A 444 11.57 32.93 -15.97
C VAL A 444 12.25 33.60 -17.15
N PHE A 445 12.78 34.80 -16.93
CA PHE A 445 13.45 35.60 -17.96
C PHE A 445 14.88 35.13 -18.17
N LEU A 446 15.14 34.53 -19.34
CA LEU A 446 16.46 34.06 -19.76
C LEU A 446 17.24 35.14 -20.53
N ASP A 447 16.53 36.09 -21.14
CA ASP A 447 17.08 37.30 -21.77
C ASP A 447 16.18 38.54 -21.51
N GLU A 448 16.42 39.64 -22.23
CA GLU A 448 15.68 40.90 -22.13
C GLU A 448 14.53 41.04 -23.14
N THR A 449 14.16 39.96 -23.82
CA THR A 449 13.15 40.02 -24.89
C THR A 449 11.78 40.33 -24.31
N PRO A 450 11.09 41.38 -24.78
CA PRO A 450 9.75 41.69 -24.32
C PRO A 450 8.73 40.67 -24.86
N VAL A 451 7.89 40.13 -23.97
CA VAL A 451 6.85 39.15 -24.32
C VAL A 451 5.46 39.80 -24.26
N LEU A 452 4.74 39.78 -25.39
CA LEU A 452 3.45 40.48 -25.54
C LEU A 452 2.32 39.77 -24.78
N GLY A 453 1.97 40.22 -23.58
CA GLY A 453 0.90 39.64 -22.74
C GLY A 453 1.36 39.37 -21.31
N ILE A 454 2.66 39.50 -21.06
CA ILE A 454 3.27 39.50 -19.74
C ILE A 454 3.62 40.96 -19.40
N PRO A 455 3.02 41.55 -18.36
CA PRO A 455 3.33 42.93 -17.97
C PRO A 455 4.81 43.11 -17.63
N LYS A 456 5.39 44.28 -17.94
CA LYS A 456 6.81 44.57 -17.66
C LYS A 456 7.11 44.68 -16.16
N ASP A 457 6.09 44.90 -15.35
CA ASP A 457 6.13 45.07 -13.90
C ASP A 457 5.76 43.78 -13.14
N ILE A 458 5.55 42.66 -13.84
CA ILE A 458 5.34 41.36 -13.19
C ILE A 458 6.61 40.94 -12.45
N ALA A 459 6.46 40.48 -11.20
CA ALA A 459 7.56 39.86 -10.47
C ALA A 459 7.88 38.49 -11.09
N GLY A 460 9.07 38.35 -11.67
CA GLY A 460 9.55 37.13 -12.30
C GLY A 460 10.92 36.69 -11.81
N ILE A 461 11.34 35.50 -12.25
CA ILE A 461 12.67 34.97 -11.95
C ILE A 461 13.60 35.38 -13.08
N HIS A 462 14.68 36.09 -12.76
CA HIS A 462 15.71 36.44 -13.75
C HIS A 462 16.83 35.40 -13.71
N PHE A 463 16.97 34.62 -14.78
CA PHE A 463 17.93 33.51 -14.91
C PHE A 463 18.77 33.62 -16.18
N LYS A 464 19.41 34.78 -16.32
CA LYS A 464 20.21 35.16 -17.50
C LYS A 464 21.55 34.43 -17.53
N ASN A 465 22.12 34.27 -18.72
CA ASN A 465 23.45 33.71 -18.96
C ASN A 465 23.67 32.32 -18.34
N TYR A 466 22.60 31.55 -18.14
CA TYR A 466 22.68 30.25 -17.45
C TYR A 466 23.61 29.26 -18.16
N ARG A 467 23.75 29.38 -19.49
CA ARG A 467 24.66 28.55 -20.31
C ARG A 467 26.14 28.72 -19.94
N ALA A 468 26.51 29.82 -19.26
CA ALA A 468 27.87 30.08 -18.80
C ALA A 468 28.15 29.55 -17.37
N LEU A 469 27.15 29.01 -16.67
CA LEU A 469 27.29 28.60 -15.26
C LEU A 469 28.05 27.29 -15.05
N GLY A 470 28.28 26.50 -16.11
CA GLY A 470 29.04 25.25 -16.06
C GLY A 470 28.57 24.34 -14.92
N ASP A 471 29.52 23.92 -14.08
CA ASP A 471 29.27 22.99 -12.97
C ASP A 471 28.33 23.54 -11.88
N THR A 472 28.14 24.86 -11.80
CA THR A 472 27.26 25.49 -10.79
C THR A 472 25.80 25.57 -11.23
N LEU A 473 25.50 25.21 -12.49
CA LEU A 473 24.16 25.35 -13.07
C LEU A 473 23.08 24.66 -12.25
N GLN A 474 23.32 23.41 -11.81
CA GLN A 474 22.31 22.64 -11.08
C GLN A 474 21.92 23.31 -9.75
N ASN A 475 22.91 23.75 -8.96
CA ASN A 475 22.66 24.45 -7.69
C ASN A 475 21.94 25.78 -7.91
N ARG A 476 22.33 26.53 -8.96
CA ARG A 476 21.67 27.79 -9.32
C ARG A 476 20.22 27.58 -9.73
N ILE A 477 19.89 26.51 -10.46
CA ILE A 477 18.51 26.15 -10.78
C ILE A 477 17.73 25.88 -9.48
N THR A 478 18.32 25.15 -8.53
CA THR A 478 17.68 24.85 -7.25
C THR A 478 17.35 26.12 -6.48
N ASP A 479 18.36 26.97 -6.27
CA ASP A 479 18.26 28.16 -5.42
C ASP A 479 17.41 29.27 -6.05
N ASP A 480 17.63 29.55 -7.35
CA ASP A 480 17.02 30.70 -7.99
C ASP A 480 15.63 30.44 -8.54
N ILE A 481 15.33 29.18 -8.89
CA ILE A 481 14.06 28.78 -9.53
C ILE A 481 13.27 27.87 -8.60
N VAL A 482 13.77 26.66 -8.33
CA VAL A 482 12.98 25.58 -7.72
C VAL A 482 12.47 25.96 -6.33
N PHE A 483 13.31 26.51 -5.45
CA PHE A 483 12.86 26.91 -4.11
C PHE A 483 11.84 28.06 -4.12
N LYS A 484 11.90 28.96 -5.10
CA LYS A 484 10.89 30.02 -5.23
C LYS A 484 9.55 29.46 -5.71
N LEU A 485 9.59 28.53 -6.65
CA LEU A 485 8.40 27.81 -7.12
C LEU A 485 7.73 27.05 -5.97
N LEU A 486 8.52 26.33 -5.16
CA LEU A 486 8.03 25.62 -3.98
C LEU A 486 7.44 26.56 -2.93
N GLY A 487 8.12 27.66 -2.62
CA GLY A 487 7.61 28.65 -1.67
C GLY A 487 6.24 29.21 -2.08
N ARG A 488 6.01 29.43 -3.39
CA ARG A 488 4.67 29.83 -3.87
C ARG A 488 3.66 28.70 -3.78
N LEU A 489 4.04 27.47 -4.12
CA LEU A 489 3.16 26.31 -4.00
C LEU A 489 2.68 26.07 -2.56
N GLU A 490 3.55 26.29 -1.57
CA GLU A 490 3.21 26.15 -0.13
C GLU A 490 2.35 27.30 0.40
N SER A 491 2.42 28.48 -0.21
CA SER A 491 1.68 29.67 0.23
C SER A 491 0.19 29.67 -0.10
N VAL A 492 -0.28 28.73 -0.93
CA VAL A 492 -1.66 28.68 -1.46
C VAL A 492 -2.38 27.42 -0.98
#